data_AF-A0A699VR12-F1
#
_entry.id   AF-A0A699VR12-F1
#
_cell.length_a   1.000
_cell.length_b   1.000
_cell.length_c   1.000
_cell.angle_alpha   90.00
_cell.angle_beta   90.00
_cell.angle_gamma   90.00
#
_symmetry.space_group_name_H-M   'P 1'
#
loop_
_entity.id
_entity.type
_entity.pdbx_description
1 polymer ?
#
loop_
_entity_poly.entity_id
_entity_poly.type
_entity_poly.pdbx_seq_one_letter_code
_entity_poly.pdbx_strand_id
1 'polypeptide(L)'
;FADAVFAIPGIVHQYIDQQMKEAVREAKVLKGIVTNQVKEQVSRILPQIEESVNATLEAEVLTRSSHSSRTSYAIAADLSEMELKKILIENMEGNKSIQRSDEQRNLYMALVEAYEADKAILDTYGDSTILKRRRED
;
A
#
# COMPACT_ATOMS: atom_id res chain seq x y z
N PHE A 1 30.74 22.69 -77.25
CA PHE A 1 31.55 22.06 -76.18
C PHE A 1 31.71 22.97 -74.96
N ALA A 2 32.12 24.24 -75.10
CA ALA A 2 32.26 25.16 -73.96
C ALA A 2 30.95 25.38 -73.16
N ASP A 3 29.81 25.58 -73.83
CA ASP A 3 28.51 25.80 -73.16
C ASP A 3 28.05 24.61 -72.31
N ALA A 4 28.30 23.39 -72.78
CA ALA A 4 27.94 22.18 -72.05
C ALA A 4 28.78 22.00 -70.77
N VAL A 5 30.07 22.35 -70.82
CA VAL A 5 30.96 22.31 -69.65
C VAL A 5 30.59 23.39 -68.63
N PHE A 6 30.15 24.56 -69.10
CA PHE A 6 29.72 25.65 -68.23
C PHE A 6 28.42 25.35 -67.46
N ALA A 7 27.57 24.45 -67.97
CA ALA A 7 26.31 24.07 -67.33
C ALA A 7 26.47 23.02 -66.19
N ILE A 8 27.60 22.29 -66.13
CA ILE A 8 27.82 21.19 -65.16
C ILE A 8 27.67 21.63 -63.70
N PRO A 9 28.26 22.75 -63.24
CA PRO A 9 28.08 23.20 -61.85
C PRO A 9 26.62 23.45 -61.47
N GLY A 10 25.82 24.00 -62.40
CA GLY A 10 24.40 24.24 -62.19
C GLY A 10 23.59 22.94 -62.05
N ILE A 11 23.90 21.93 -62.87
CA ILE A 11 23.25 20.61 -62.82
C ILE A 11 23.60 19.89 -61.51
N VAL A 12 24.86 19.94 -61.08
CA VAL A 12 25.30 19.34 -59.81
C VAL A 12 24.63 20.02 -58.63
N HIS A 13 24.55 21.35 -58.62
CA HIS A 13 23.87 22.11 -57.57
C HIS A 13 22.37 21.75 -57.50
N GLN A 14 21.69 21.70 -58.64
CA GLN A 14 20.28 21.32 -58.72
C GLN A 14 20.02 19.88 -58.26
N TYR A 15 20.92 18.95 -58.59
CA TYR A 15 20.84 17.56 -58.13
C TYR A 15 20.96 17.46 -56.61
N ILE A 16 21.94 18.15 -56.01
CA ILE A 16 22.15 18.15 -54.56
C ILE A 16 20.95 18.75 -53.84
N ASP A 17 20.42 19.87 -54.32
CA ASP A 17 19.22 20.50 -53.76
C ASP A 17 18.00 19.58 -53.82
N GLN A 18 17.82 18.86 -54.93
CA GLN A 18 16.73 17.89 -55.06
C GLN A 18 16.90 16.74 -54.07
N GLN A 19 18.07 16.11 -54.01
CA GLN A 19 18.35 15.01 -53.07
C GLN A 19 18.14 15.44 -51.61
N MET A 20 18.59 16.65 -51.26
CA MET A 20 18.41 17.17 -49.91
C MET A 20 16.91 17.41 -49.59
N LYS A 21 16.13 17.92 -50.55
CA LYS A 21 14.67 18.07 -50.38
C LYS A 21 13.97 16.72 -50.21
N GLU A 22 14.38 15.69 -50.95
CA GLU A 22 13.79 14.35 -50.83
C GLU A 22 14.13 13.69 -49.49
N ALA A 23 15.39 13.73 -49.08
CA ALA A 23 15.82 13.20 -47.78
C ALA A 23 15.07 13.88 -46.61
N VAL A 24 14.90 15.20 -46.66
CA VAL A 24 14.13 15.95 -45.65
C VAL A 24 12.64 15.54 -45.66
N ARG A 25 12.06 15.31 -46.85
CA ARG A 25 10.67 14.86 -47.00
C ARG A 25 10.48 13.47 -46.39
N GLU A 26 11.36 12.52 -46.70
CA GLU A 26 11.30 11.16 -46.16
C GLU A 26 11.47 11.14 -44.64
N ALA A 27 12.45 11.89 -44.11
CA ALA A 27 12.64 12.04 -42.68
C ALA A 27 11.39 12.59 -41.97
N LYS A 28 10.69 13.54 -42.61
CA LYS A 28 9.42 14.08 -42.07
C LYS A 28 8.30 13.04 -42.03
N VAL A 29 8.20 12.19 -43.06
CA VAL A 29 7.22 11.09 -43.11
C VAL A 29 7.52 10.06 -42.02
N LEU A 30 8.76 9.61 -41.92
CA LEU A 30 9.18 8.65 -40.89
C LEU A 30 8.93 9.19 -39.48
N LYS A 31 9.26 10.46 -39.22
CA LYS A 31 8.94 11.12 -37.95
C LYS A 31 7.44 11.08 -37.65
N GLY A 32 6.59 11.33 -38.65
CA GLY A 32 5.13 11.25 -38.50
C GLY A 32 4.66 9.84 -38.11
N ILE A 33 5.18 8.81 -38.79
CA ILE A 33 4.86 7.40 -38.51
C ILE A 33 5.28 7.03 -37.08
N VAL A 34 6.54 7.30 -36.71
CA VAL A 34 7.07 7.00 -35.38
C VAL A 34 6.27 7.72 -34.29
N THR A 35 5.92 8.99 -34.51
CA THR A 35 5.13 9.76 -33.55
C THR A 35 3.74 9.16 -33.35
N ASN A 36 3.05 8.75 -34.41
CA ASN A 36 1.73 8.16 -34.31
C ASN A 36 1.78 6.77 -33.65
N GLN A 37 2.78 5.95 -34.01
CA GLN A 37 2.95 4.63 -33.40
C GLN A 37 3.23 4.72 -31.90
N VAL A 38 4.08 5.65 -31.47
CA VAL A 38 4.34 5.89 -30.05
C VAL A 38 3.06 6.36 -29.34
N LYS A 39 2.30 7.28 -29.94
CA LYS A 39 1.04 7.74 -29.36
C LYS A 39 0.04 6.60 -29.20
N GLU A 40 -0.14 5.76 -30.22
CA GLU A 40 -1.05 4.61 -30.15
C GLU A 40 -0.61 3.61 -29.07
N GLN A 41 0.67 3.32 -28.96
CA GLN A 41 1.17 2.42 -27.91
C GLN A 41 0.93 3.02 -26.52
N VAL A 42 1.24 4.31 -26.33
CA VAL A 42 0.99 5.00 -25.05
C VAL A 42 -0.49 4.97 -24.70
N SER A 43 -1.39 5.23 -25.66
CA SER A 43 -2.84 5.15 -25.44
C SER A 43 -3.35 3.76 -25.07
N ARG A 44 -2.65 2.69 -25.47
CA ARG A 44 -2.99 1.30 -25.12
C ARG A 44 -2.41 0.88 -23.78
N ILE A 45 -1.18 1.29 -23.48
CA ILE A 45 -0.42 0.85 -22.30
C ILE A 45 -0.85 1.62 -21.04
N LEU A 46 -1.10 2.93 -21.16
CA LEU A 46 -1.41 3.77 -19.99
C LEU A 46 -2.64 3.26 -19.19
N PRO A 47 -3.78 2.93 -19.83
CA PRO A 47 -4.93 2.40 -19.10
C PRO A 47 -4.66 1.03 -18.47
N GLN A 48 -3.87 0.17 -19.12
CA GLN A 48 -3.50 -1.14 -18.57
C GLN A 48 -2.64 -1.02 -17.31
N ILE A 49 -1.70 -0.06 -17.30
CA ILE A 49 -0.90 0.23 -16.12
C ILE A 49 -1.81 0.75 -15.01
N GLU A 50 -2.68 1.71 -15.30
CA GLU A 50 -3.62 2.28 -14.32
C GLU A 50 -4.51 1.20 -13.69
N GLU A 51 -5.10 0.33 -14.51
CA GLU A 51 -5.94 -0.78 -14.06
C GLU A 51 -5.16 -1.78 -13.20
N SER A 52 -3.95 -2.18 -13.64
CA SER A 52 -3.14 -3.14 -12.90
C SER A 52 -2.65 -2.62 -11.54
N VAL A 53 -2.30 -1.33 -11.47
CA VAL A 53 -1.91 -0.66 -10.22
C VAL A 53 -3.12 -0.56 -9.29
N ASN A 54 -4.28 -0.17 -9.80
CA ASN A 54 -5.51 -0.07 -9.00
C ASN A 54 -5.92 -1.43 -8.42
N ALA A 55 -5.93 -2.48 -9.25
CA ALA A 55 -6.27 -3.84 -8.80
C ALA A 55 -5.30 -4.35 -7.73
N THR A 56 -3.99 -4.08 -7.90
CA THR A 56 -2.97 -4.47 -6.91
C THR A 56 -3.16 -3.72 -5.60
N LEU A 57 -3.41 -2.41 -5.67
CA LEU A 57 -3.64 -1.57 -4.50
C LEU A 57 -4.89 -2.00 -3.74
N GLU A 58 -6.01 -2.25 -4.43
CA GLU A 58 -7.25 -2.72 -3.80
C GLU A 58 -7.04 -4.05 -3.06
N ALA A 59 -6.31 -4.99 -3.66
CA ALA A 59 -6.00 -6.28 -3.03
C ALA A 59 -5.10 -6.11 -1.79
N GLU A 60 -4.08 -5.26 -1.85
CA GLU A 60 -3.22 -4.96 -0.71
C GLU A 60 -3.99 -4.27 0.43
N VAL A 61 -4.84 -3.30 0.09
CA VAL A 61 -5.68 -2.60 1.06
C VAL A 61 -6.65 -3.58 1.74
N LEU A 62 -7.30 -4.45 0.98
CA LEU A 62 -8.23 -5.44 1.53
C LEU A 62 -7.53 -6.45 2.45
N THR A 63 -6.36 -6.96 2.04
CA THR A 63 -5.58 -7.91 2.85
C THR A 63 -5.06 -7.26 4.14
N ARG A 64 -4.52 -6.04 4.06
CA ARG A 64 -4.06 -5.29 5.23
C ARG A 64 -5.22 -4.94 6.18
N SER A 65 -6.35 -4.49 5.63
CA SER A 65 -7.56 -4.19 6.40
C SER A 65 -8.12 -5.43 7.09
N SER A 66 -8.13 -6.57 6.40
CA SER A 66 -8.57 -7.86 6.97
C SER A 66 -7.68 -8.27 8.13
N HIS A 67 -6.36 -8.12 7.99
CA HIS A 67 -5.42 -8.40 9.08
C HIS A 67 -5.65 -7.47 10.27
N SER A 68 -5.74 -6.16 10.02
CA SER A 68 -6.03 -5.16 11.06
C SER A 68 -7.37 -5.42 11.76
N SER A 69 -8.40 -5.81 11.03
CA SER A 69 -9.73 -6.13 11.59
C SER A 69 -9.70 -7.37 12.45
N ARG A 70 -8.98 -8.42 12.03
CA ARG A 70 -8.79 -9.65 12.83
C ARG A 70 -8.05 -9.36 14.13
N THR A 71 -6.99 -8.55 14.06
CA THR A 71 -6.24 -8.11 15.25
C THR A 71 -7.13 -7.25 16.15
N SER A 72 -7.86 -6.28 15.60
CA SER A 72 -8.78 -5.44 16.36
C SER A 72 -9.88 -6.26 17.05
N TYR A 73 -10.44 -7.27 16.38
CA TYR A 73 -11.46 -8.13 16.95
C TYR A 73 -10.90 -9.01 18.07
N ALA A 74 -9.70 -9.57 17.89
CA ALA A 74 -9.02 -10.32 18.94
C ALA A 74 -8.78 -9.45 20.19
N ILE A 75 -8.25 -8.23 20.00
CA ILE A 75 -8.04 -7.27 21.10
C ILE A 75 -9.37 -6.92 21.79
N ALA A 76 -10.44 -6.68 21.03
CA ALA A 76 -11.74 -6.36 21.60
C ALA A 76 -12.31 -7.54 22.43
N ALA A 77 -12.08 -8.78 21.99
CA ALA A 77 -12.49 -9.97 22.73
C ALA A 77 -11.71 -10.11 24.05
N ASP A 78 -10.39 -9.96 24.01
CA ASP A 78 -9.53 -10.03 25.21
C ASP A 78 -9.92 -8.96 26.24
N LEU A 79 -10.16 -7.72 25.79
CA LEU A 79 -10.63 -6.63 26.66
C LEU A 79 -12.00 -6.92 27.27
N SER A 80 -12.92 -7.49 26.50
CA SER A 80 -14.26 -7.87 26.98
C SER A 80 -14.17 -8.98 28.04
N GLU A 81 -13.25 -9.95 27.86
CA GLU A 81 -13.00 -11.00 28.86
C GLU A 81 -12.49 -10.41 30.18
N MET A 82 -11.56 -9.44 30.12
CA MET A 82 -11.06 -8.74 31.31
C MET A 82 -12.17 -7.98 32.05
N GLU A 83 -13.06 -7.30 31.30
CA GLU A 83 -14.18 -6.57 31.90
C GLU A 83 -15.17 -7.51 32.60
N LEU A 84 -15.44 -8.68 32.01
CA LEU A 84 -16.23 -9.73 32.65
C LEU A 84 -15.56 -10.28 33.91
N LYS A 85 -14.25 -10.57 33.87
CA LYS A 85 -13.49 -11.01 35.06
C LYS A 85 -13.62 -9.99 36.19
N LYS A 86 -13.47 -8.69 35.89
CA LYS A 86 -13.63 -7.61 36.88
C LYS A 86 -15.04 -7.59 37.49
N ILE A 87 -16.09 -7.64 36.67
CA ILE A 87 -17.48 -7.66 37.14
C ILE A 87 -17.74 -8.87 38.04
N LEU A 88 -17.20 -10.04 37.71
CA LEU A 88 -17.32 -11.24 38.53
C LEU A 88 -16.65 -11.08 39.90
N ILE A 89 -15.43 -10.52 39.94
CA ILE A 89 -14.71 -10.23 41.19
C ILE A 89 -15.53 -9.28 42.08
N GLU A 90 -16.00 -8.16 41.53
CA GLU A 90 -16.81 -7.16 42.26
C GLU A 90 -18.12 -7.76 42.82
N ASN A 91 -18.81 -8.59 42.03
CA ASN A 91 -20.02 -9.27 42.45
C ASN A 91 -19.78 -10.30 43.55
N MET A 92 -18.66 -11.02 43.49
CA MET A 92 -18.32 -11.97 44.53
C MET A 92 -17.94 -11.22 45.82
N GLU A 93 -17.19 -10.13 45.73
CA GLU A 93 -16.80 -9.31 46.89
C GLU A 93 -18.01 -8.68 47.61
N GLY A 94 -19.02 -8.26 46.85
CA GLY A 94 -20.31 -7.80 47.39
C GLY A 94 -21.19 -8.92 48.00
N ASN A 95 -20.92 -10.18 47.67
CA ASN A 95 -21.65 -11.33 48.18
C ASN A 95 -21.04 -11.87 49.48
N LYS A 96 -21.82 -11.90 50.56
CA LYS A 96 -21.41 -12.43 51.88
C LYS A 96 -21.01 -13.93 51.86
N SER A 97 -21.18 -14.65 50.74
CA SER A 97 -20.94 -16.08 50.64
C SER A 97 -19.50 -16.47 50.29
N ILE A 98 -18.62 -15.57 49.81
CA ILE A 98 -17.21 -15.90 49.51
C ILE A 98 -16.54 -16.68 50.65
N GLN A 99 -16.96 -16.42 51.90
CA GLN A 99 -16.44 -17.07 53.11
C GLN A 99 -17.06 -18.44 53.43
N ARG A 100 -18.06 -18.92 52.68
CA ARG A 100 -18.83 -20.12 53.03
C ARG A 100 -18.29 -21.42 52.45
N SER A 101 -17.54 -21.40 51.35
CA SER A 101 -16.90 -22.61 50.81
C SER A 101 -15.49 -22.34 50.30
N ASP A 102 -14.62 -23.33 50.48
CA ASP A 102 -13.24 -23.27 49.99
C ASP A 102 -13.18 -23.14 48.47
N GLU A 103 -14.13 -23.74 47.75
CA GLU A 103 -14.27 -23.63 46.30
C GLU A 103 -14.52 -22.20 45.84
N GLN A 104 -15.41 -21.45 46.52
CA GLN A 104 -15.69 -20.05 46.18
C GLN A 104 -14.48 -19.16 46.45
N ARG A 105 -13.74 -19.42 47.53
CA ARG A 105 -12.51 -18.69 47.87
C ARG A 105 -11.39 -18.96 46.85
N ASN A 106 -11.23 -20.21 46.44
CA ASN A 106 -10.25 -20.61 45.42
C ASN A 106 -10.59 -19.98 44.06
N LEU A 107 -11.87 -19.96 43.68
CA LEU A 107 -12.32 -19.31 42.44
C LEU A 107 -12.06 -17.80 42.45
N TYR A 108 -12.36 -17.13 43.57
CA TYR A 108 -12.09 -15.69 43.72
C TYR A 108 -10.59 -15.39 43.59
N MET A 109 -9.74 -16.15 44.29
CA MET A 109 -8.29 -15.99 44.20
C MET A 109 -7.78 -16.18 42.76
N ALA A 110 -8.24 -17.23 42.07
CA ALA A 110 -7.85 -17.48 40.68
C ALA A 110 -8.30 -16.37 39.71
N LEU A 111 -9.51 -15.81 39.90
CA LEU A 111 -10.01 -14.69 39.10
C LEU A 111 -9.17 -13.42 39.31
N VAL A 112 -8.85 -13.09 40.56
CA VAL A 112 -8.01 -11.94 40.90
C VAL A 112 -6.60 -12.09 40.31
N GLU A 113 -5.98 -13.27 40.45
CA GLU A 113 -4.67 -13.54 39.87
C GLU A 113 -4.66 -13.42 38.34
N ALA A 114 -5.67 -14.00 37.67
CA ALA A 114 -5.80 -13.90 36.22
C ALA A 114 -6.03 -12.44 35.75
N TYR A 115 -6.87 -11.68 36.46
CA TYR A 115 -7.14 -10.28 36.13
C TYR A 115 -5.90 -9.39 36.28
N GLU A 116 -5.14 -9.54 37.37
CA GLU A 116 -3.91 -8.77 37.57
C GLU A 116 -2.81 -9.17 36.56
N ALA A 117 -2.74 -10.44 36.17
CA ALA A 117 -1.83 -10.88 35.11
C ALA A 117 -2.19 -10.23 33.75
N ASP A 118 -3.45 -10.28 33.34
CA ASP A 118 -3.93 -9.67 32.08
C ASP A 118 -3.70 -8.15 32.08
N LYS A 119 -3.94 -7.49 33.22
CA LYS A 119 -3.70 -6.06 33.40
C LYS A 119 -2.20 -5.70 33.28
N ALA A 120 -1.31 -6.50 33.89
CA ALA A 120 0.12 -6.30 33.74
C ALA A 120 0.58 -6.46 32.27
N ILE A 121 0.01 -7.40 31.52
CA ILE A 121 0.26 -7.55 30.08
C ILE A 121 -0.20 -6.29 29.32
N LEU A 122 -1.40 -5.79 29.60
CA LEU A 122 -1.94 -4.59 28.95
C LEU A 122 -1.10 -3.33 29.26
N ASP A 123 -0.67 -3.16 30.50
CA ASP A 123 0.15 -2.03 30.93
C ASP A 123 1.50 -2.01 30.19
N THR A 124 2.12 -3.17 29.95
CA THR A 124 3.35 -3.26 29.14
C THR A 124 3.12 -2.94 27.66
N TYR A 125 1.92 -3.18 27.12
CA TYR A 125 1.57 -2.80 25.75
C TYR A 125 1.43 -1.29 25.61
N GLY A 126 0.81 -0.63 26.59
CA GLY A 126 0.71 0.84 26.67
C GLY A 126 2.08 1.52 26.62
N ASP A 127 3.03 1.05 27.42
CA ASP A 127 4.41 1.56 27.45
C ASP A 127 5.19 1.33 26.14
N SER A 128 4.92 0.24 25.43
CA SER A 128 5.55 -0.08 24.13
C SER A 128 5.14 0.88 23.01
N THR A 129 3.91 1.44 23.05
CA THR A 129 3.46 2.43 22.06
C THR A 129 4.13 3.80 22.22
N ILE A 130 4.62 4.15 23.42
CA ILE A 130 5.41 5.37 23.67
C ILE A 130 6.83 5.21 23.13
N LEU A 131 7.44 4.03 23.25
CA LEU A 131 8.79 3.74 22.77
C LEU A 131 8.91 3.69 21.24
N LYS A 132 7.83 3.34 20.50
CA LYS A 132 7.86 3.35 19.02
C LYS A 132 7.81 4.75 18.41
N ARG A 133 7.23 5.74 19.09
CA ARG A 133 7.15 7.14 18.59
C ARG A 133 8.48 7.89 18.62
N ARG A 134 9.50 7.39 19.34
CA ARG A 134 10.86 7.99 19.40
C ARG A 134 11.85 7.44 18.35
N ARG A 135 11.39 6.62 17.40
CA ARG A 135 12.25 6.06 16.34
C ARG A 135 11.99 6.64 14.94
N GLU A 136 11.10 7.61 14.84
CA GLU A 136 10.76 8.34 13.61
C GLU A 136 11.21 9.82 13.63
N ASP A 137 11.98 10.24 14.64
CA ASP A 137 12.74 11.52 14.66
C ASP A 137 14.20 11.26 14.28
#